data_AF-A0A1R3UQD8-F1
#
_entry.id   AF-A0A1R3UQD8-F1
#
_cell.length_a   1.000
_cell.length_b   1.000
_cell.length_c   1.000
_cell.angle_alpha   90.00
_cell.angle_beta   90.00
_cell.angle_gamma   90.00
#
_symmetry.space_group_name_H-M   'P 1'
#
loop_
_entity.id
_entity.type
_entity.pdbx_description
1 polymer ?
#
loop_
_entity_poly.entity_id
_entity_poly.type
_entity_poly.pdbx_seq_one_letter_code
_entity_poly.pdbx_strand_id
1 'polypeptide(L)'
;MEEAVWAGVRFLHVLSAMLWVGGQLTVSLVVMPLARRTLEGEHRSTVLRAIGKRFGSLTAGFFLPVQLGTGIALAWGAGVTWASLLEPGYGRVLAAKLVLFCVVMVAATLHGATTRTRPRLARTMAMTSLVTSVGVVLLATLLPRI
;
A
#
# COMPACT_ATOMS: atom_id res chain seq x y z
N MET A 1 14.21 2.63 -27.20
CA MET A 1 13.75 3.74 -26.32
C MET A 1 12.48 3.36 -25.58
N GLU A 2 11.48 2.80 -26.27
CA GLU A 2 10.21 2.34 -25.68
C GLU A 2 10.38 1.33 -24.54
N GLU A 3 11.25 0.31 -24.71
CA GLU A 3 11.59 -0.65 -23.66
C GLU A 3 12.12 0.01 -22.37
N ALA A 4 12.97 1.04 -22.52
CA ALA A 4 13.52 1.76 -21.38
C ALA A 4 12.45 2.56 -20.63
N VAL A 5 11.46 3.11 -21.34
CA VAL A 5 10.31 3.80 -20.72
C VAL A 5 9.49 2.82 -19.89
N TRP A 6 9.14 1.66 -20.45
CA TRP A 6 8.36 0.66 -19.72
C TRP A 6 9.13 0.06 -18.54
N ALA A 7 10.44 -0.12 -18.66
CA ALA A 7 11.30 -0.50 -17.54
C ALA A 7 11.25 0.57 -16.43
N GLY A 8 11.32 1.85 -16.77
CA GLY A 8 11.18 2.96 -15.83
C GLY A 8 9.83 2.98 -15.10
N VAL A 9 8.73 2.76 -15.83
CA VAL A 9 7.38 2.68 -15.24
C VAL A 9 7.26 1.51 -14.26
N ARG A 10 7.76 0.33 -14.64
CA ARG A 10 7.79 -0.86 -13.76
C ARG A 10 8.64 -0.60 -12.52
N PHE A 11 9.83 -0.04 -12.70
CA PHE A 11 10.73 0.31 -11.61
C PHE A 11 10.06 1.25 -10.62
N LEU A 12 9.43 2.33 -11.10
CA LEU A 12 8.75 3.29 -10.24
C LEU A 12 7.54 2.66 -9.51
N HIS A 13 6.77 1.80 -10.19
CA HIS A 13 5.66 1.06 -9.58
C HIS A 13 6.13 0.17 -8.41
N VAL A 14 7.23 -0.57 -8.62
CA VAL A 14 7.80 -1.48 -7.62
C VAL A 14 8.46 -0.70 -6.49
N LEU A 15 9.26 0.32 -6.79
CA LEU A 15 9.93 1.15 -5.80
C LEU A 15 8.91 1.85 -4.87
N SER A 16 7.85 2.43 -5.44
CA SER A 16 6.76 3.03 -4.67
C SER A 16 6.09 2.01 -3.76
N ALA A 17 5.75 0.82 -4.28
CA ALA A 17 5.16 -0.25 -3.48
C ALA A 17 6.10 -0.71 -2.34
N MET A 18 7.40 -0.85 -2.60
CA MET A 18 8.39 -1.21 -1.59
C MET A 18 8.49 -0.16 -0.48
N LEU A 19 8.52 1.12 -0.82
CA LEU A 19 8.57 2.20 0.17
C LEU A 19 7.28 2.29 0.98
N TRP A 20 6.13 2.07 0.35
CA TRP A 20 4.85 2.07 1.03
C TRP A 20 4.72 0.88 1.98
N VAL A 21 4.74 -0.36 1.46
CA VAL A 21 4.55 -1.56 2.28
C VAL A 21 5.70 -1.74 3.27
N GLY A 22 6.93 -1.48 2.85
CA GLY A 22 8.11 -1.47 3.72
C GLY A 22 8.04 -0.39 4.79
N GLY A 23 7.48 0.79 4.49
CA GLY A 23 7.20 1.83 5.48
C GLY A 23 6.16 1.40 6.51
N GLN A 24 5.07 0.76 6.09
CA GLN A 24 4.06 0.20 7.00
C GLN A 24 4.69 -0.84 7.95
N LEU A 25 5.53 -1.74 7.41
CA LEU A 25 6.28 -2.73 8.18
C LEU A 25 7.24 -2.07 9.15
N THR A 26 8.04 -1.11 8.70
CA THR A 26 9.03 -0.40 9.52
C THR A 26 8.35 0.33 10.68
N VAL A 27 7.25 1.03 10.41
CA VAL A 27 6.48 1.72 11.45
C VAL A 27 5.93 0.72 12.47
N SER A 28 5.42 -0.42 12.01
CA SER A 28 4.73 -1.40 12.87
C SER A 28 5.70 -2.26 13.69
N LEU A 29 6.81 -2.69 13.09
CA LEU A 29 7.74 -3.67 13.67
C LEU A 29 8.93 -3.02 14.39
N VAL A 30 9.36 -1.84 13.95
CA VAL A 30 10.57 -1.20 14.49
C VAL A 30 10.20 0.05 15.30
N VAL A 31 9.55 1.02 14.65
CA VAL A 31 9.29 2.33 15.25
C VAL A 31 8.31 2.23 16.42
N MET A 32 7.17 1.56 16.24
CA MET A 32 6.14 1.49 17.27
C MET A 32 6.61 0.76 18.53
N PRO A 33 7.26 -0.42 18.47
CA PRO A 33 7.76 -1.08 19.67
C PRO A 33 8.84 -0.27 20.38
N LEU A 34 9.76 0.35 19.63
CA LEU A 34 10.81 1.17 20.20
C LEU A 34 10.23 2.40 20.92
N ALA A 35 9.36 3.15 20.25
CA ALA A 35 8.70 4.32 20.84
C ALA A 35 7.86 3.98 22.08
N ARG A 36 7.26 2.77 22.13
CA ARG A 36 6.53 2.30 23.31
C ARG A 36 7.43 2.01 24.50
N ARG A 37 8.69 1.61 24.25
CA ARG A 37 9.68 1.28 25.28
C ARG A 37 10.47 2.50 25.77
N THR A 38 10.77 3.45 24.88
CA THR A 38 11.70 4.55 25.17
C THR A 38 11.03 5.89 25.43
N LEU A 39 9.78 6.08 25.00
CA LEU A 39 9.07 7.36 25.14
C LEU A 39 7.89 7.23 26.10
N GLU A 40 7.73 8.24 26.94
CA GLU A 40 6.67 8.30 27.95
C GLU A 40 5.47 9.14 27.49
N GLY A 41 4.30 8.79 28.03
CA GLY A 41 3.06 9.58 28.01
C GLY A 41 2.80 10.38 26.73
N GLU A 42 2.77 11.70 26.89
CA GLU A 42 2.44 12.68 25.86
C GLU A 42 3.48 12.70 24.72
N HIS A 43 4.78 12.62 25.05
CA HIS A 43 5.85 12.66 24.06
C HIS A 43 5.74 11.49 23.07
N ARG A 44 5.45 10.29 23.57
CA ARG A 44 5.15 9.12 22.72
C ARG A 44 3.98 9.37 21.79
N SER A 45 2.89 9.93 22.32
CA SER A 45 1.67 10.20 21.53
C SER A 45 1.93 11.22 20.41
N THR A 46 2.71 12.26 20.70
CA THR A 46 3.08 13.32 19.76
C THR A 46 3.94 12.77 18.63
N VAL A 47 4.99 12.01 18.96
CA VAL A 47 5.88 11.39 17.96
C VAL A 47 5.12 10.42 17.06
N LEU A 48 4.35 9.49 17.64
CA LEU A 48 3.60 8.50 16.85
C LEU A 48 2.53 9.16 15.96
N ARG A 49 1.88 10.22 16.44
CA ARG A 49 0.92 11.00 15.64
C ARG A 49 1.61 11.74 14.50
N ALA A 50 2.78 12.32 14.74
CA ALA A 50 3.56 13.01 13.70
C ALA A 50 3.99 12.04 12.60
N ILE A 51 4.48 10.86 12.98
CA ILE A 51 4.85 9.79 12.04
C ILE A 51 3.63 9.35 11.23
N GLY A 52 2.51 9.05 11.89
CA GLY A 52 1.27 8.65 11.22
C GLY A 52 0.75 9.71 10.25
N LYS A 53 0.76 11.00 10.64
CA LYS A 53 0.35 12.11 9.77
C LYS A 53 1.28 12.26 8.56
N ARG A 54 2.59 12.17 8.77
CA ARG A 54 3.57 12.25 7.68
C ARG A 54 3.40 11.08 6.72
N PHE A 55 3.30 9.86 7.24
CA PHE A 55 3.10 8.67 6.42
C PHE A 55 1.78 8.73 5.64
N GLY A 56 0.69 9.18 6.28
CA GLY A 56 -0.59 9.40 5.62
C GLY A 56 -0.51 10.44 4.50
N SER A 57 0.20 11.56 4.71
CA SER A 57 0.40 12.58 3.68
C SER A 57 1.24 12.08 2.49
N LEU A 58 2.29 11.30 2.75
CA LEU A 58 3.09 10.66 1.69
C LEU A 58 2.27 9.61 0.93
N THR A 59 1.41 8.88 1.64
CA THR A 59 0.51 7.90 1.03
C THR A 59 -0.44 8.59 0.06
N ALA A 60 -1.16 9.62 0.51
CA ALA A 60 -2.13 10.33 -0.31
C ALA A 60 -1.48 11.15 -1.45
N GLY A 61 -0.37 11.83 -1.17
CA GLY A 61 0.25 12.76 -2.11
C GLY A 61 1.28 12.14 -3.05
N PHE A 62 1.83 10.96 -2.74
CA PHE A 62 2.90 10.35 -3.52
C PHE A 62 2.64 8.88 -3.83
N PHE A 63 2.55 8.01 -2.82
CA PHE A 63 2.46 6.56 -3.09
C PHE A 63 1.19 6.19 -3.86
N LEU A 64 0.03 6.73 -3.49
CA LEU A 64 -1.24 6.44 -4.15
C LEU A 64 -1.26 6.94 -5.61
N PRO A 65 -0.95 8.21 -5.93
CA PRO A 65 -0.86 8.67 -7.31
C PRO A 65 0.14 7.87 -8.17
N VAL A 66 1.33 7.59 -7.63
CA VAL A 66 2.35 6.82 -8.34
C VAL A 66 1.85 5.40 -8.61
N GLN A 67 1.26 4.73 -7.62
CA GLN A 67 0.79 3.35 -7.79
C GLN A 67 -0.36 3.23 -8.79
N LEU A 68 -1.32 4.17 -8.75
CA LEU A 68 -2.43 4.21 -9.70
C LEU A 68 -1.94 4.56 -11.10
N GLY A 69 -1.17 5.64 -11.25
CA GLY A 69 -0.68 6.08 -12.55
C GLY A 69 0.19 5.02 -13.24
N THR A 70 1.17 4.49 -12.53
CA THR A 70 2.03 3.41 -13.09
C THR A 70 1.27 2.10 -13.25
N GLY A 71 0.33 1.76 -12.36
CA GLY A 71 -0.49 0.55 -12.50
C GLY A 71 -1.39 0.58 -13.74
N ILE A 72 -2.05 1.72 -13.98
CA ILE A 72 -2.88 1.95 -15.18
C ILE A 72 -2.01 1.91 -16.43
N ALA A 73 -0.85 2.59 -16.43
CA ALA A 73 0.06 2.58 -17.56
C ALA A 73 0.53 1.15 -17.91
N LEU A 74 0.89 0.35 -16.91
CA LEU A 74 1.32 -1.04 -17.14
C LEU A 74 0.17 -1.93 -17.64
N ALA A 75 -1.05 -1.76 -17.11
CA ALA A 75 -2.22 -2.48 -17.59
C ALA A 75 -2.53 -2.12 -19.05
N TRP A 76 -2.45 -0.83 -19.39
CA TRP A 76 -2.61 -0.36 -20.77
C TRP A 76 -1.55 -0.94 -21.70
N GLY A 77 -0.27 -0.87 -21.32
CA GLY A 77 0.84 -1.40 -22.10
C GLY A 77 0.77 -2.93 -22.30
N ALA A 78 0.10 -3.64 -21.40
CA ALA A 78 -0.18 -5.07 -21.51
C ALA A 78 -1.49 -5.39 -22.27
N GLY A 79 -2.19 -4.39 -22.79
CA GLY A 79 -3.45 -4.58 -23.54
C GLY A 79 -4.64 -5.04 -22.68
N VAL A 80 -4.61 -4.78 -21.38
CA VAL A 80 -5.67 -5.19 -20.45
C VAL A 80 -6.96 -4.43 -20.72
N THR A 81 -8.05 -5.16 -20.89
CA THR A 81 -9.41 -4.62 -20.99
C THR A 81 -10.24 -5.01 -19.76
N TRP A 82 -11.44 -4.43 -19.62
CA TRP A 82 -12.40 -4.84 -18.58
C TRP A 82 -12.78 -6.32 -18.68
N ALA A 83 -12.93 -6.84 -19.90
CA ALA A 83 -13.20 -8.26 -20.13
C ALA A 83 -12.02 -9.13 -19.70
N SER A 84 -10.78 -8.68 -19.93
CA SER A 84 -9.57 -9.39 -19.53
C SER A 84 -9.52 -9.68 -18.03
N LEU A 85 -10.18 -8.89 -17.16
CA LEU A 85 -10.19 -9.13 -15.71
C LEU A 85 -10.98 -10.40 -15.30
N LEU A 86 -11.86 -10.90 -16.16
CA LEU A 86 -12.63 -12.11 -15.92
C LEU A 86 -11.91 -13.37 -16.39
N GLU A 87 -10.89 -13.21 -17.24
CA GLU A 87 -10.13 -14.31 -17.82
C GLU A 87 -9.23 -15.00 -16.79
N PRO A 88 -9.13 -16.35 -16.81
CA PRO A 88 -8.17 -17.09 -16.02
C PRO A 88 -6.71 -16.67 -16.28
N GLY A 89 -5.84 -16.86 -15.29
CA GLY A 89 -4.43 -16.47 -15.40
C GLY A 89 -4.22 -15.00 -14.99
N TYR A 90 -3.61 -14.21 -15.89
CA TYR A 90 -3.20 -12.83 -15.60
C TYR A 90 -4.37 -11.95 -15.15
N GLY A 91 -5.50 -12.03 -15.84
CA GLY A 91 -6.70 -11.22 -15.61
C GLY A 91 -7.25 -11.35 -14.20
N ARG A 92 -7.52 -12.58 -13.78
CA ARG A 92 -8.05 -12.89 -12.44
C ARG A 92 -7.08 -12.53 -11.32
N VAL A 93 -5.76 -12.68 -11.52
CA VAL A 93 -4.75 -12.23 -10.54
C VAL A 93 -4.76 -10.70 -10.42
N LEU A 94 -4.83 -9.97 -11.54
CA LEU A 94 -4.95 -8.52 -11.54
C LEU A 94 -6.23 -8.06 -10.85
N ALA A 95 -7.37 -8.70 -11.13
CA ALA A 95 -8.64 -8.41 -10.47
C ALA A 95 -8.56 -8.59 -8.94
N ALA A 96 -7.98 -9.71 -8.48
CA ALA A 96 -7.76 -9.95 -7.07
C ALA A 96 -6.85 -8.86 -6.44
N LYS A 97 -5.79 -8.46 -7.14
CA LYS A 97 -4.89 -7.38 -6.71
C LYS A 97 -5.65 -6.06 -6.52
N LEU A 98 -6.55 -5.71 -7.45
CA LEU A 98 -7.36 -4.50 -7.37
C LEU A 98 -8.36 -4.53 -6.21
N VAL A 99 -9.00 -5.68 -5.97
CA VAL A 99 -9.91 -5.85 -4.80
C VAL A 99 -9.14 -5.68 -3.49
N LEU A 100 -7.98 -6.34 -3.35
CA LEU A 100 -7.14 -6.18 -2.17
C LEU A 100 -6.69 -4.73 -2.00
N PHE A 101 -6.30 -4.07 -3.09
CA PHE A 101 -5.94 -2.64 -3.07
C PHE A 101 -7.09 -1.76 -2.54
N CYS A 102 -8.33 -1.99 -2.98
CA CYS A 102 -9.51 -1.29 -2.45
C CYS A 102 -9.68 -1.54 -0.94
N VAL A 103 -9.49 -2.78 -0.48
CA VAL A 103 -9.53 -3.10 0.97
C VAL A 103 -8.44 -2.35 1.74
N VAL A 104 -7.22 -2.26 1.19
CA VAL A 104 -6.13 -1.44 1.79
C VAL A 104 -6.58 0.02 1.92
N MET A 105 -7.20 0.61 0.90
CA MET A 105 -7.62 2.02 0.91
C MET A 105 -8.72 2.29 1.94
N VAL A 106 -9.71 1.41 2.03
CA VAL A 106 -10.79 1.52 3.03
C VAL A 106 -10.19 1.40 4.43
N ALA A 107 -9.36 0.39 4.68
CA ALA A 107 -8.73 0.18 5.97
C ALA A 107 -7.80 1.35 6.37
N ALA A 108 -6.98 1.86 5.45
CA ALA A 108 -6.10 3.00 5.71
C ALA A 108 -6.88 4.28 6.06
N THR A 109 -7.96 4.55 5.34
CA THR A 109 -8.85 5.70 5.60
C THR A 109 -9.53 5.56 6.96
N LEU A 110 -10.09 4.39 7.26
CA LEU A 110 -10.74 4.11 8.54
C LEU A 110 -9.75 4.17 9.70
N HIS A 111 -8.51 3.71 9.52
CA HIS A 111 -7.44 3.87 10.51
C HIS A 111 -7.22 5.35 10.85
N GLY A 112 -7.05 6.21 9.84
CA GLY A 112 -6.88 7.65 10.02
C GLY A 112 -8.06 8.31 10.74
N ALA A 113 -9.28 7.98 10.33
CA ALA A 113 -10.51 8.54 10.91
C ALA A 113 -10.75 8.11 12.36
N THR A 114 -10.32 6.91 12.76
CA THR A 114 -10.65 6.31 14.06
C THR A 114 -9.53 6.38 15.09
N THR A 115 -8.33 6.79 14.70
CA THR A 115 -7.13 6.82 15.56
C THR A 115 -7.33 7.61 16.86
N ARG A 116 -8.14 8.68 16.85
CA ARG A 116 -8.41 9.50 18.04
C ARG A 116 -9.56 8.98 18.91
N THR A 117 -10.59 8.39 18.30
CA THR A 117 -11.87 8.09 18.98
C THR A 117 -12.06 6.62 19.31
N ARG A 118 -11.50 5.71 18.52
CA ARG A 118 -11.70 4.25 18.64
C ARG A 118 -10.38 3.50 18.46
N PRO A 119 -9.48 3.49 19.45
CA PRO A 119 -8.11 2.97 19.30
C PRO A 119 -8.04 1.47 18.95
N ARG A 120 -9.00 0.66 19.44
CA ARG A 120 -9.09 -0.77 19.08
C ARG A 120 -9.42 -0.96 17.60
N LEU A 121 -10.37 -0.19 17.07
CA LEU A 121 -10.73 -0.21 15.66
C LEU A 121 -9.58 0.30 14.80
N ALA A 122 -8.95 1.42 15.19
CA ALA A 122 -7.81 1.97 14.48
C ALA A 122 -6.65 0.97 14.36
N ARG A 123 -6.36 0.21 15.43
CA ARG A 123 -5.35 -0.87 15.40
C ARG A 123 -5.75 -1.97 14.42
N THR A 124 -7.00 -2.42 14.47
CA THR A 124 -7.51 -3.47 13.57
C THR A 124 -7.37 -3.01 12.12
N MET A 125 -7.81 -1.79 11.80
CA MET A 125 -7.70 -1.21 10.46
C MET A 125 -6.26 -1.05 9.99
N ALA A 126 -5.33 -0.67 10.87
CA ALA A 126 -3.91 -0.63 10.54
C ALA A 126 -3.35 -2.02 10.19
N MET A 127 -3.69 -3.04 11.00
CA MET A 127 -3.26 -4.41 10.74
C MET A 127 -3.89 -4.98 9.46
N THR A 128 -5.18 -4.75 9.24
CA THR A 128 -5.87 -5.11 7.99
C THR A 128 -5.19 -4.47 6.80
N SER A 129 -4.92 -3.17 6.84
CA SER A 129 -4.21 -2.45 5.77
C SER A 129 -2.84 -3.07 5.51
N LEU A 130 -2.04 -3.31 6.55
CA LEU A 130 -0.71 -3.91 6.44
C LEU A 130 -0.74 -5.33 5.84
N VAL A 131 -1.54 -6.23 6.39
CA VAL A 131 -1.62 -7.63 5.94
C VAL A 131 -2.13 -7.70 4.50
N THR A 132 -3.13 -6.88 4.18
CA THR A 132 -3.68 -6.82 2.82
C THR A 132 -2.65 -6.24 1.84
N SER A 133 -1.89 -5.21 2.22
CA SER A 133 -0.77 -4.67 1.43
C SER A 133 0.30 -5.73 1.14
N VAL A 134 0.67 -6.54 2.14
CA VAL A 134 1.60 -7.67 1.92
C VAL A 134 0.98 -8.69 0.96
N GLY A 135 -0.32 -8.97 1.07
CA GLY A 135 -1.06 -9.81 0.13
C GLY A 135 -1.04 -9.28 -1.30
N VAL A 136 -1.18 -7.95 -1.51
CA VAL A 136 -1.04 -7.30 -2.83
C VAL A 136 0.35 -7.55 -3.42
N VAL A 137 1.41 -7.42 -2.62
CA VAL A 137 2.79 -7.69 -3.05
C VAL A 137 2.98 -9.18 -3.35
N LEU A 138 2.46 -10.08 -2.51
CA LEU A 138 2.51 -11.52 -2.76
C LEU A 138 1.83 -11.89 -4.07
N LEU A 139 0.60 -11.41 -4.33
CA LEU A 139 -0.07 -11.64 -5.61
C LEU A 139 0.73 -11.10 -6.80
N ALA A 140 1.43 -9.97 -6.63
CA ALA A 140 2.29 -9.43 -7.68
C ALA A 140 3.47 -10.36 -8.01
N THR A 141 3.97 -11.14 -7.05
CA THR A 141 5.01 -12.17 -7.32
C THR A 141 4.46 -13.43 -7.99
N LEU A 142 3.16 -13.69 -7.85
CA LEU A 142 2.46 -14.83 -8.44
C LEU A 142 1.89 -14.52 -9.83
N LEU A 143 2.03 -13.29 -10.31
CA LEU A 143 1.52 -12.89 -11.61
C LEU A 143 2.20 -13.72 -12.71
N PRO A 144 1.44 -14.50 -13.52
CA PRO A 144 2.01 -15.19 -14.67
C PRO A 144 2.66 -14.17 -15.60
N ARG A 145 3.89 -14.45 -16.05
CA ARG A 145 4.53 -13.64 -17.08
C ARG A 145 3.78 -13.87 -18.39
N ILE A 146 3.25 -12.80 -18.98
CA ILE A 146 2.75 -12.79 -20.36
C ILE A 146 3.96 -12.65 -21.28
#